data_AF-A0A954N7G2-F1
#
_entry.id   AF-A0A954N7G2-F1
#
_cell.length_a   1.000
_cell.length_b   1.000
_cell.length_c   1.000
_cell.angle_alpha   90.00
_cell.angle_beta   90.00
_cell.angle_gamma   90.00
#
_symmetry.space_group_name_H-M   'P 1'
#
loop_
_entity.id
_entity.type
_entity.pdbx_description
1 polymer ?
#
loop_
_entity_poly.entity_id
_entity_poly.type
_entity_poly.pdbx_seq_one_letter_code
_entity_poly.pdbx_strand_id
1 'polypeptide(L)'
;MPLPRQLLRGHGCRATLHRTTQCRTTQRRRPSFFRLGHEPLEDRRVLSAVTVTNNLDLVNGDTSSIAALMSNDGGDGIALREAIEAANNTLGADEISFDFGHDGPETILLELGELEITEALTITGDGPDLLTIDASASDPTPELDNGDGSSVFQIDDGDLTKDFLVEIS
;
A
#
# COMPACT_ATOMS: atom_id res chain seq x y z
N MET A 1 71.77 27.87 39.36
CA MET A 1 71.04 27.09 40.38
C MET A 1 69.90 27.96 40.92
N PRO A 2 68.71 27.37 41.12
CA PRO A 2 67.37 27.99 41.06
C PRO A 2 66.90 28.37 42.48
N LEU A 3 65.77 28.99 42.76
CA LEU A 3 64.72 29.77 42.09
C LEU A 3 63.96 30.45 43.27
N PRO A 4 63.10 31.44 43.00
CA PRO A 4 62.66 32.41 43.99
C PRO A 4 61.25 32.15 44.53
N ARG A 5 60.86 33.10 45.41
CA ARG A 5 59.53 33.75 45.52
C ARG A 5 58.38 32.91 46.10
N GLN A 6 57.89 33.30 47.28
CA GLN A 6 56.69 34.18 47.50
C GLN A 6 55.38 33.38 47.31
N LEU A 7 54.28 33.54 48.05
CA LEU A 7 53.73 34.68 48.76
C LEU A 7 52.55 34.24 49.68
N LEU A 8 52.40 34.90 50.83
CA LEU A 8 51.17 35.40 51.51
C LEU A 8 49.99 34.48 51.96
N ARG A 9 49.75 34.53 53.31
CA ARG A 9 48.53 34.93 54.08
C ARG A 9 47.15 34.40 53.62
N GLY A 10 46.20 33.97 54.45
CA GLY A 10 46.02 33.98 55.91
C GLY A 10 44.51 33.86 56.24
N HIS A 11 44.17 32.99 57.20
CA HIS A 11 43.03 32.94 58.13
C HIS A 11 41.55 32.92 57.67
N GLY A 12 40.83 31.92 58.20
CA GLY A 12 39.37 31.88 58.24
C GLY A 12 38.79 30.69 59.02
N CYS A 13 38.77 30.81 60.35
CA CYS A 13 37.76 30.34 61.33
C CYS A 13 37.26 28.87 61.33
N ARG A 14 37.62 28.17 62.40
CA ARG A 14 37.11 26.87 62.89
C ARG A 14 35.82 27.10 63.71
N ALA A 15 34.78 26.29 63.50
CA ALA A 15 33.69 26.12 64.45
C ALA A 15 33.13 24.70 64.40
N THR A 16 32.62 24.25 65.54
CA THR A 16 32.58 22.87 66.02
C THR A 16 31.14 22.41 66.22
N LEU A 17 30.82 21.21 65.71
CA LEU A 17 29.91 20.17 66.22
C LEU A 17 28.36 20.28 66.23
N HIS A 18 27.80 19.12 65.81
CA HIS A 18 26.58 18.40 66.22
C HIS A 18 25.19 19.05 66.06
N ARG A 19 24.40 18.52 65.11
CA ARG A 19 23.04 18.03 65.40
C ARG A 19 22.55 17.07 64.31
N THR A 20 22.14 15.89 64.75
CA THR A 20 21.39 14.88 63.99
C THR A 20 19.97 15.36 63.69
N THR A 21 19.56 15.22 62.42
CA THR A 21 18.16 14.97 62.05
C THR A 21 18.14 14.31 60.66
N GLN A 22 17.88 13.01 60.65
CA GLN A 22 17.50 12.28 59.45
C GLN A 22 16.21 12.87 58.89
N CYS A 23 16.24 13.45 57.70
CA CYS A 23 15.02 13.67 56.92
C CYS A 23 14.96 12.58 55.84
N ARG A 24 13.99 11.67 56.00
CA ARG A 24 13.70 10.55 55.11
C ARG A 24 13.62 11.03 53.66
N THR A 25 14.41 10.39 52.82
CA THR A 25 14.26 10.39 51.36
C THR A 25 12.88 9.86 51.00
N THR A 26 11.93 10.75 50.73
CA THR A 26 10.74 10.40 49.96
C THR A 26 11.18 10.29 48.50
N GLN A 27 11.70 9.12 48.14
CA GLN A 27 11.74 8.67 46.74
C GLN A 27 10.28 8.59 46.26
N ARG A 28 9.74 9.72 45.82
CA ARG A 28 8.60 9.74 44.92
C ARG A 28 9.09 9.11 43.62
N ARG A 29 8.95 7.79 43.55
CA ARG A 29 9.04 7.02 42.31
C ARG A 29 8.07 7.66 41.34
N ARG A 30 8.60 8.45 40.41
CA ARG A 30 7.85 8.90 39.25
C ARG A 30 7.31 7.63 38.59
N PRO A 31 6.00 7.53 38.30
CA PRO A 31 5.53 6.41 37.50
C PRO A 31 6.31 6.48 36.20
N SER A 32 7.02 5.40 35.90
CA SER A 32 7.51 5.14 34.56
C SER A 32 6.28 5.13 33.68
N PHE A 33 6.07 6.21 32.94
CA PHE A 33 5.26 6.14 31.75
C PHE A 33 5.89 5.05 30.91
N PHE A 34 5.29 3.87 30.92
CA PHE A 34 5.47 2.91 29.86
C PHE A 34 4.99 3.67 28.62
N ARG A 35 5.93 4.31 27.92
CA ARG A 35 5.71 4.58 26.51
C ARG A 35 5.52 3.19 25.94
N LEU A 36 4.29 2.84 25.59
CA LEU A 36 4.09 1.96 24.46
C LEU A 36 4.88 2.61 23.34
N GLY A 37 6.08 2.09 23.10
CA GLY A 37 6.75 2.32 21.84
C GLY A 37 5.84 1.66 20.83
N HIS A 38 4.97 2.45 20.20
CA HIS A 38 4.56 2.09 18.86
C HIS A 38 5.86 2.13 18.07
N GLU A 39 6.45 0.96 17.87
CA GLU A 39 7.31 0.79 16.72
C GLU A 39 6.47 1.31 15.53
N PRO A 40 6.97 2.27 14.74
CA PRO A 40 6.32 2.54 13.47
C PRO A 40 6.27 1.18 12.79
N LEU A 41 5.06 0.71 12.51
CA LEU A 41 4.85 -0.48 11.70
C LEU A 41 5.84 -0.35 10.55
N GLU A 42 6.71 -1.35 10.40
CA GLU A 42 7.67 -1.40 9.30
C GLU A 42 6.94 -0.95 8.04
N ASP A 43 7.56 -0.10 7.22
CA ASP A 43 7.02 0.20 5.89
C ASP A 43 7.10 -1.10 5.08
N ARG A 44 6.13 -1.98 5.30
CA ARG A 44 5.87 -3.12 4.45
C ARG A 44 5.36 -2.50 3.16
N ARG A 45 6.26 -2.34 2.20
CA ARG A 45 5.89 -2.37 0.78
C ARG A 45 5.39 -3.77 0.49
N VAL A 46 4.15 -4.05 0.90
CA VAL A 46 3.41 -5.21 0.43
C VAL A 46 2.94 -4.89 -0.97
N LEU A 47 3.16 -5.82 -1.90
CA LEU A 47 2.35 -5.89 -3.11
C LEU A 47 0.89 -5.87 -2.66
N SER A 48 0.08 -4.97 -3.19
CA SER A 48 -1.35 -4.97 -2.89
C SER A 48 -2.00 -5.99 -3.81
N ALA A 49 -2.59 -7.03 -3.21
CA ALA A 49 -3.29 -8.07 -3.95
C ALA A 49 -4.80 -7.87 -3.86
N VAL A 50 -5.49 -7.95 -4.99
CA VAL A 50 -6.95 -7.88 -5.11
C VAL A 50 -7.47 -9.15 -5.80
N THR A 51 -8.65 -9.59 -5.39
CA THR A 51 -9.32 -10.75 -5.97
C THR A 51 -10.62 -10.31 -6.63
N VAL A 52 -10.73 -10.55 -7.93
CA VAL A 52 -11.92 -10.32 -8.73
C VAL A 52 -12.90 -11.46 -8.46
N THR A 53 -14.11 -11.11 -8.04
CA THR A 53 -15.16 -12.07 -7.67
C THR A 53 -16.43 -11.88 -8.50
N ASN A 54 -16.49 -10.85 -9.33
CA ASN A 54 -17.65 -10.48 -10.12
C ASN A 54 -17.27 -10.39 -11.61
N ASN A 55 -18.10 -10.97 -12.47
CA ASN A 55 -17.91 -11.04 -13.91
C ASN A 55 -18.57 -9.88 -14.67
N LEU A 56 -19.33 -9.03 -13.97
CA LEU A 56 -19.99 -7.87 -14.55
C LEU A 56 -18.96 -6.77 -14.86
N ASP A 57 -19.17 -6.06 -15.97
CA ASP A 57 -18.37 -4.89 -16.34
C ASP A 57 -19.02 -3.61 -15.82
N LEU A 58 -19.08 -3.47 -14.49
CA LEU A 58 -19.66 -2.32 -13.80
C LEU A 58 -18.69 -1.75 -12.77
N VAL A 59 -18.75 -0.43 -12.58
CA VAL A 59 -18.01 0.28 -11.52
C VAL A 59 -19.03 0.82 -10.52
N ASN A 60 -19.08 0.23 -9.34
CA ASN A 60 -19.99 0.61 -8.26
C ASN A 60 -19.31 0.70 -6.88
N GLY A 61 -18.08 0.20 -6.75
CA GLY A 61 -17.20 0.35 -5.61
C GLY A 61 -16.36 1.62 -5.62
N ASP A 62 -15.49 1.75 -4.62
CA ASP A 62 -14.54 2.86 -4.47
C ASP A 62 -13.18 2.52 -5.09
N THR A 63 -12.94 2.94 -6.33
CA THR A 63 -11.71 2.66 -7.09
C THR A 63 -10.56 3.65 -6.79
N SER A 64 -10.66 4.46 -5.73
CA SER A 64 -9.61 5.44 -5.38
C SER A 64 -8.27 4.83 -4.95
N SER A 65 -8.28 3.55 -4.56
CA SER A 65 -7.10 2.70 -4.31
C SER A 65 -7.56 1.26 -4.09
N ILE A 66 -6.65 0.29 -4.17
CA ILE A 66 -6.98 -1.12 -3.88
C ILE A 66 -7.54 -1.29 -2.47
N ALA A 67 -6.98 -0.58 -1.48
CA ALA A 67 -7.47 -0.64 -0.10
C ALA A 67 -8.88 -0.06 0.06
N ALA A 68 -9.23 0.97 -0.71
CA ALA A 68 -10.58 1.55 -0.70
C ALA A 68 -11.58 0.59 -1.35
N LEU A 69 -11.21 -0.03 -2.46
CA LEU A 69 -12.04 -1.01 -3.16
C LEU A 69 -12.35 -2.23 -2.28
N MET A 70 -11.32 -2.77 -1.60
CA MET A 70 -11.51 -3.86 -0.63
C MET A 70 -12.40 -3.48 0.57
N SER A 71 -12.49 -2.18 0.88
CA SER A 71 -13.36 -1.68 1.96
C SER A 71 -14.78 -1.38 1.48
N ASN A 72 -14.96 -1.13 0.19
CA ASN A 72 -16.24 -0.78 -0.43
C ASN A 72 -16.24 -1.20 -1.90
N ASP A 73 -16.63 -2.45 -2.14
CA ASP A 73 -16.73 -3.10 -3.45
C ASP A 73 -18.12 -2.92 -4.09
N GLY A 74 -18.93 -1.98 -3.60
CA GLY A 74 -20.29 -1.77 -4.07
C GLY A 74 -21.31 -2.85 -3.66
N GLY A 75 -20.87 -3.94 -3.02
CA GLY A 75 -21.70 -4.97 -2.40
C GLY A 75 -22.10 -6.14 -3.30
N ASP A 76 -21.69 -6.16 -4.56
CA ASP A 76 -21.81 -7.27 -5.51
C ASP A 76 -20.47 -7.97 -5.80
N GLY A 77 -19.41 -7.55 -5.13
CA GLY A 77 -18.07 -8.09 -5.29
C GLY A 77 -17.27 -7.35 -6.34
N ILE A 78 -15.96 -7.58 -6.37
CA ILE A 78 -15.03 -6.78 -7.17
C ILE A 78 -15.06 -7.24 -8.63
N ALA A 79 -15.37 -6.32 -9.54
CA ALA A 79 -15.25 -6.51 -10.98
C ALA A 79 -13.80 -6.28 -11.47
N LEU A 80 -13.46 -6.85 -12.64
CA LEU A 80 -12.14 -6.68 -13.25
C LEU A 80 -11.82 -5.20 -13.54
N ARG A 81 -12.80 -4.43 -14.04
CA ARG A 81 -12.61 -3.00 -14.31
C ARG A 81 -12.28 -2.24 -13.04
N GLU A 82 -13.00 -2.51 -11.96
CA GLU A 82 -12.77 -1.87 -10.67
C GLU A 82 -11.39 -2.20 -10.11
N ALA A 83 -10.97 -3.47 -10.22
CA ALA A 83 -9.64 -3.91 -9.78
C ALA A 83 -8.52 -3.17 -10.53
N ILE A 84 -8.65 -3.02 -11.86
CA ILE A 84 -7.66 -2.31 -12.68
C ILE A 84 -7.67 -0.80 -12.39
N GLU A 85 -8.85 -0.18 -12.30
CA GLU A 85 -8.95 1.24 -11.94
C GLU A 85 -8.35 1.52 -10.55
N ALA A 86 -8.58 0.64 -9.58
CA ALA A 86 -8.00 0.74 -8.25
C ALA A 86 -6.48 0.54 -8.25
N ALA A 87 -5.97 -0.37 -9.09
CA ALA A 87 -4.54 -0.57 -9.29
C ALA A 87 -3.88 0.66 -9.92
N ASN A 88 -4.47 1.26 -10.95
CA ASN A 88 -3.97 2.50 -11.56
C ASN A 88 -3.91 3.67 -10.57
N ASN A 89 -4.81 3.71 -9.58
CA ASN A 89 -4.79 4.71 -8.51
C ASN A 89 -3.87 4.35 -7.32
N THR A 90 -3.27 3.17 -7.33
CA THR A 90 -2.38 2.67 -6.28
C THR A 90 -0.94 2.68 -6.78
N LEU A 91 -0.06 3.40 -6.08
CA LEU A 91 1.35 3.44 -6.46
C LEU A 91 2.04 2.13 -6.07
N GLY A 92 2.57 1.40 -7.05
CA GLY A 92 3.30 0.18 -6.80
C GLY A 92 3.14 -0.83 -7.92
N ALA A 93 3.67 -2.02 -7.69
CA ALA A 93 3.28 -3.20 -8.46
C ALA A 93 2.17 -3.89 -7.68
N ASP A 94 1.05 -4.14 -8.33
CA ASP A 94 -0.11 -4.79 -7.72
C ASP A 94 -0.43 -6.13 -8.37
N GLU A 95 -1.18 -6.98 -7.68
CA GLU A 95 -1.55 -8.32 -8.16
C GLU A 95 -3.07 -8.46 -8.21
N ILE A 96 -3.60 -8.85 -9.36
CA ILE A 96 -5.00 -9.15 -9.61
C ILE A 96 -5.14 -10.66 -9.79
N SER A 97 -5.95 -11.28 -8.95
CA SER A 97 -6.32 -12.70 -8.99
C SER A 97 -7.82 -12.85 -9.22
N PHE A 98 -8.28 -14.05 -9.58
CA PHE A 98 -9.70 -14.34 -9.78
C PHE A 98 -10.16 -15.42 -8.79
N ASP A 99 -11.36 -15.25 -8.23
CA ASP A 99 -12.07 -16.27 -7.44
C ASP A 99 -13.57 -15.98 -7.48
N PHE A 100 -14.30 -16.65 -8.37
CA PHE A 100 -15.76 -16.50 -8.48
C PHE A 100 -16.53 -17.36 -7.47
N GLY A 101 -15.83 -18.08 -6.58
CA GLY A 101 -16.44 -18.93 -5.55
C GLY A 101 -17.09 -20.21 -6.10
N HIS A 102 -16.81 -20.60 -7.34
CA HIS A 102 -17.29 -21.84 -7.95
C HIS A 102 -16.26 -22.49 -8.87
N ASP A 103 -16.30 -23.81 -8.94
CA ASP A 103 -15.53 -24.58 -9.90
C ASP A 103 -16.21 -24.53 -11.29
N GLY A 104 -15.61 -23.82 -12.24
CA GLY A 104 -16.11 -23.77 -13.61
C GLY A 104 -15.51 -22.64 -14.44
N PRO A 105 -15.67 -22.69 -15.77
CA PRO A 105 -15.25 -21.60 -16.64
C PRO A 105 -16.13 -20.37 -16.43
N GLU A 106 -15.48 -19.21 -16.35
CA GLU A 106 -16.13 -17.91 -16.23
C GLU A 106 -15.78 -17.03 -17.43
N THR A 107 -16.72 -16.20 -17.85
CA THR A 107 -16.52 -15.24 -18.95
C THR A 107 -16.85 -13.84 -18.49
N ILE A 108 -15.86 -12.96 -18.52
CA ILE A 108 -16.02 -11.53 -18.27
C ILE A 108 -16.28 -10.86 -19.62
N LEU A 109 -17.48 -10.32 -19.82
CA LEU A 109 -17.83 -9.60 -21.03
C LEU A 109 -17.60 -8.10 -20.82
N LEU A 110 -16.70 -7.50 -21.61
CA LEU A 110 -16.41 -6.06 -21.55
C LEU A 110 -17.42 -5.28 -22.40
N GLU A 111 -18.37 -4.62 -21.73
CA GLU A 111 -19.46 -3.85 -22.34
C GLU A 111 -19.16 -2.35 -22.39
N LEU A 112 -18.30 -1.85 -21.49
CA LEU A 112 -17.97 -0.44 -21.35
C LEU A 112 -16.73 -0.01 -22.15
N GLY A 113 -16.14 -0.92 -22.92
CA GLY A 113 -14.94 -0.70 -23.69
C GLY A 113 -13.71 -1.37 -23.07
N GLU A 114 -12.56 -0.91 -23.52
CA GLU A 114 -11.25 -1.43 -23.15
C GLU A 114 -10.86 -1.15 -21.68
N LEU A 115 -9.91 -1.91 -21.16
CA LEU A 115 -9.34 -1.75 -19.82
C LEU A 115 -8.03 -0.98 -19.89
N GLU A 116 -7.99 0.23 -19.35
CA GLU A 116 -6.79 1.06 -19.30
C GLU A 116 -5.87 0.61 -18.15
N ILE A 117 -4.59 0.40 -18.44
CA ILE A 117 -3.55 0.05 -17.48
C ILE A 117 -2.46 1.12 -17.57
N THR A 118 -2.28 1.89 -16.50
CA THR A 118 -1.33 3.00 -16.43
C THR A 118 -0.21 2.77 -15.40
N GLU A 119 -0.36 1.78 -14.53
CA GLU A 119 0.63 1.42 -13.50
C GLU A 119 1.07 -0.05 -13.61
N ALA A 120 2.12 -0.41 -12.89
CA ALA A 120 2.63 -1.77 -12.90
C ALA A 120 1.65 -2.74 -12.23
N LEU A 121 1.28 -3.81 -12.92
CA LEU A 121 0.37 -4.82 -12.37
C LEU A 121 0.65 -6.21 -12.90
N THR A 122 0.25 -7.21 -12.14
CA THR A 122 0.27 -8.63 -12.50
C THR A 122 -1.14 -9.16 -12.50
N ILE A 123 -1.59 -9.79 -13.59
CA ILE A 123 -2.88 -10.47 -13.69
C ILE A 123 -2.62 -11.97 -13.73
N THR A 124 -3.09 -12.67 -12.71
CA THR A 124 -2.96 -14.13 -12.58
C THR A 124 -4.32 -14.78 -12.76
N GLY A 125 -4.51 -15.49 -13.88
CA GLY A 125 -5.74 -16.25 -14.15
C GLY A 125 -5.74 -17.63 -13.48
N ASP A 126 -6.93 -18.20 -13.25
CA ASP A 126 -7.08 -19.59 -12.77
C ASP A 126 -6.71 -20.66 -13.82
N GLY A 127 -6.46 -20.22 -15.05
CA GLY A 127 -6.03 -21.04 -16.17
C GLY A 127 -6.81 -20.73 -17.46
N PRO A 128 -6.26 -21.09 -18.63
CA PRO A 128 -6.82 -20.72 -19.93
C PRO A 128 -8.19 -21.37 -20.21
N ASP A 129 -8.51 -22.50 -19.56
CA ASP A 129 -9.80 -23.18 -19.70
C ASP A 129 -10.84 -22.68 -18.69
N LEU A 130 -10.45 -21.84 -17.72
CA LEU A 130 -11.30 -21.41 -16.61
C LEU A 130 -11.65 -19.93 -16.65
N LEU A 131 -10.85 -19.10 -17.32
CA LEU A 131 -11.11 -17.66 -17.43
C LEU A 131 -11.06 -17.22 -18.89
N THR A 132 -12.13 -16.58 -19.34
CA THR A 132 -12.21 -15.89 -20.63
C THR A 132 -12.53 -14.41 -20.39
N ILE A 133 -11.74 -13.51 -20.98
CA ILE A 133 -12.05 -12.08 -21.04
C ILE A 133 -12.45 -11.78 -22.49
N ASP A 134 -13.70 -11.37 -22.69
CA ASP A 134 -14.31 -11.16 -24.00
C ASP A 134 -14.58 -9.67 -24.24
N ALA A 135 -13.83 -9.05 -25.15
CA ALA A 135 -14.02 -7.66 -25.57
C ALA A 135 -14.86 -7.51 -26.85
N SER A 136 -15.47 -8.58 -27.35
CA SER A 136 -16.22 -8.56 -28.62
C SER A 136 -17.39 -7.57 -28.63
N ALA A 137 -17.98 -7.31 -27.46
CA ALA A 137 -19.05 -6.31 -27.31
C ALA A 137 -18.57 -4.86 -27.46
N SER A 138 -17.26 -4.60 -27.39
CA SER A 138 -16.67 -3.26 -27.51
C SER A 138 -16.38 -2.84 -28.95
N ASP A 139 -16.42 -3.77 -29.92
CA ASP A 139 -16.21 -3.49 -31.34
C ASP A 139 -17.53 -3.01 -32.00
N PRO A 140 -17.59 -1.76 -32.51
CA PRO A 140 -18.79 -1.25 -33.17
C PRO A 140 -18.99 -1.80 -34.59
N THR A 141 -17.97 -2.39 -35.22
CA THR A 141 -18.02 -2.93 -36.58
C THR A 141 -17.38 -4.32 -36.73
N PRO A 142 -17.87 -5.34 -35.99
CA PRO A 142 -17.25 -6.68 -35.95
C PRO A 142 -17.27 -7.44 -37.30
N GLU A 143 -18.02 -6.94 -38.29
CA GLU A 143 -18.08 -7.50 -39.64
C GLU A 143 -17.08 -6.85 -40.61
N LEU A 144 -16.33 -5.81 -40.19
CA LEU A 144 -15.46 -5.01 -41.05
C LEU A 144 -14.00 -5.07 -40.57
N ASP A 145 -13.07 -5.30 -41.51
CA ASP A 145 -11.63 -5.21 -41.27
C ASP A 145 -11.14 -3.76 -41.49
N ASN A 146 -11.59 -2.84 -40.63
CA ASN A 146 -11.27 -1.41 -40.69
C ASN A 146 -10.22 -0.97 -39.64
N GLY A 147 -9.74 -1.91 -38.81
CA GLY A 147 -8.75 -1.68 -37.76
C GLY A 147 -9.29 -1.14 -36.43
N ASP A 148 -10.61 -1.12 -36.20
CA ASP A 148 -11.22 -0.73 -34.91
C ASP A 148 -11.58 -1.92 -33.99
N GLY A 149 -11.03 -3.10 -34.30
CA GLY A 149 -11.40 -4.37 -33.68
C GLY A 149 -11.32 -4.44 -32.16
N SER A 150 -11.90 -5.50 -31.61
CA SER A 150 -12.01 -5.75 -30.16
C SER A 150 -10.66 -5.73 -29.45
N SER A 151 -10.45 -4.72 -28.62
CA SER A 151 -9.24 -4.55 -27.82
C SER A 151 -9.58 -4.71 -26.33
N VAL A 152 -8.76 -5.49 -25.62
CA VAL A 152 -8.99 -5.83 -24.20
C VAL A 152 -8.27 -4.86 -23.27
N PHE A 153 -7.01 -4.52 -23.57
CA PHE A 153 -6.14 -3.73 -22.70
C PHE A 153 -5.44 -2.58 -23.42
N GLN A 154 -5.65 -1.35 -22.93
CA GLN A 154 -4.84 -0.19 -23.30
C GLN A 154 -3.74 -0.05 -22.29
N ILE A 155 -2.49 -0.20 -22.72
CA ILE A 155 -1.32 -0.13 -21.84
C ILE A 155 -0.59 1.17 -22.18
N ASP A 156 -0.79 2.22 -21.37
CA ASP A 156 -0.18 3.54 -21.54
C ASP A 156 -0.07 4.24 -20.18
N ASP A 157 1.16 4.55 -19.74
CA ASP A 157 1.41 5.37 -18.54
C ASP A 157 1.57 6.87 -18.90
N GLY A 158 1.34 7.23 -20.17
CA GLY A 158 1.59 8.56 -20.72
C GLY A 158 3.08 8.96 -20.81
N ASP A 159 4.01 8.07 -20.48
CA ASP A 159 5.45 8.33 -20.46
C ASP A 159 6.24 7.35 -21.34
N LEU A 160 6.37 7.70 -22.61
CA LEU A 160 7.16 6.95 -23.61
C LEU A 160 8.66 6.79 -23.28
N THR A 161 9.14 7.35 -22.16
CA THR A 161 10.53 7.24 -21.71
C THR A 161 10.73 6.24 -20.59
N LYS A 162 9.64 5.65 -20.08
CA LYS A 162 9.68 4.60 -19.07
C LYS A 162 9.04 3.34 -19.60
N ASP A 163 9.62 2.22 -19.18
CA ASP A 163 8.95 0.93 -19.23
C ASP A 163 8.31 0.71 -17.86
N PHE A 164 7.06 0.25 -17.83
CA PHE A 164 6.44 -0.31 -16.64
C PHE A 164 6.09 -1.77 -16.89
N LEU A 165 6.03 -2.54 -15.81
CA LEU A 165 5.87 -3.99 -15.89
C LEU A 165 4.39 -4.35 -15.82
N VAL A 166 3.89 -4.98 -16.87
CA VAL A 166 2.60 -5.67 -16.89
C VAL A 166 2.86 -7.15 -17.14
N GLU A 167 2.48 -8.02 -16.20
CA GLU A 167 2.58 -9.47 -16.35
C GLU A 167 1.19 -10.09 -16.41
N ILE A 168 1.00 -11.03 -17.35
CA ILE A 168 -0.24 -11.82 -17.48
C ILE A 168 0.16 -13.28 -17.50
N SER A 169 -0.34 -14.08 -16.55
CA SER A 169 0.01 -15.49 -16.38
C SER A 169 -1.20 -16.40 -16.25
#